data_AF-A0A067CBR8-F1
#
_entry.id   AF-A0A067CBR8-F1
#
_cell.length_a   1.000
_cell.length_b   1.000
_cell.length_c   1.000
_cell.angle_alpha   90.00
_cell.angle_beta   90.00
_cell.angle_gamma   90.00
#
_symmetry.space_group_name_H-M   'P 1'
#
loop_
_entity.id
_entity.type
_entity.pdbx_description
1 polymer ?
#
loop_
_entity_poly.entity_id
_entity_poly.type
_entity_poly.pdbx_seq_one_letter_code
_entity_poly.pdbx_strand_id
1 'polypeptide(L)'
;MSHTFGEERTYLAFEPGLRLRLALNRFKLPGVLFRGLWWCFFLPFASQTMTTVVGAPLQLPTLPSPTPDDVRKYHDAYMTALQALFERHKAAYAQDPTETLEFF
;
A
#
# COMPACT_ATOMS: atom_id res chain seq x y z
N MET A 1 -14.12 3.85 -2.93
CA MET A 1 -12.82 3.48 -2.34
C MET A 1 -12.26 2.28 -3.08
N SER A 2 -10.97 2.19 -3.31
CA SER A 2 -10.35 1.07 -4.04
C SER A 2 -9.03 0.68 -3.39
N HIS A 3 -8.73 -0.62 -3.36
CA HIS A 3 -7.47 -1.18 -2.88
C HIS A 3 -6.87 -2.06 -3.96
N THR A 4 -5.57 -1.91 -4.24
CA THR A 4 -4.85 -2.72 -5.24
C THR A 4 -3.98 -3.75 -4.52
N PHE A 5 -4.18 -5.03 -4.83
CA PHE A 5 -3.36 -6.14 -4.34
C PHE A 5 -2.30 -6.52 -5.39
N GLY A 6 -1.15 -7.03 -4.93
CA GLY A 6 -0.08 -7.54 -5.80
C GLY A 6 1.02 -6.51 -6.10
N GLU A 7 0.91 -5.30 -5.55
CA GLU A 7 1.92 -4.25 -5.71
C GLU A 7 3.26 -4.64 -5.05
N GLU A 8 3.22 -5.45 -3.99
CA GLU A 8 4.38 -5.90 -3.22
C GLU A 8 5.31 -6.82 -4.02
N ARG A 9 4.79 -7.46 -5.08
CA ARG A 9 5.52 -8.41 -5.92
C ARG A 9 6.12 -7.78 -7.17
N THR A 10 5.88 -6.49 -7.36
CA THR A 10 6.31 -5.73 -8.52
C THR A 10 7.84 -5.65 -8.63
N TYR A 11 8.52 -5.75 -7.47
CA TYR A 11 9.98 -5.79 -7.34
C TYR A 11 10.39 -6.83 -6.29
N LEU A 12 11.58 -7.42 -6.45
CA LEU A 12 12.22 -8.17 -5.38
C LEU A 12 13.08 -7.21 -4.57
N ALA A 13 12.63 -6.89 -3.36
CA ALA A 13 13.42 -6.14 -2.40
C ALA A 13 14.44 -7.08 -1.73
N PHE A 14 15.69 -6.64 -1.65
CA PHE A 14 16.73 -7.35 -0.93
C PHE A 14 16.87 -6.72 0.48
N GLU A 15 16.39 -7.45 1.49
CA GLU A 15 16.30 -6.97 2.87
C GLU A 15 17.52 -7.19 3.81
N PRO A 16 18.56 -7.99 3.51
CA PRO A 16 19.64 -8.17 4.49
C PRO A 16 20.56 -6.94 4.58
N GLY A 17 21.22 -6.79 5.73
CA GLY A 17 22.24 -5.76 5.92
C GLY A 17 21.73 -4.45 6.53
N LEU A 18 20.80 -4.50 7.49
CA LEU A 18 20.28 -3.32 8.21
C LEU A 18 21.38 -2.35 8.70
N ARG A 19 22.49 -2.87 9.23
CA ARG A 19 23.63 -2.05 9.68
C ARG A 19 24.28 -1.27 8.53
N LEU A 20 24.40 -1.88 7.35
CA LEU A 20 24.92 -1.24 6.14
C LEU A 20 23.92 -0.19 5.63
N ARG A 21 22.62 -0.51 5.59
CA ARG A 21 21.55 0.45 5.21
C ARG A 21 21.57 1.69 6.10
N LEU A 22 21.67 1.51 7.41
CA LEU A 22 21.75 2.63 8.37
C LEU A 22 23.03 3.45 8.18
N ALA A 23 24.16 2.79 7.91
CA ALA A 23 25.42 3.47 7.60
C ALA A 23 25.32 4.29 6.29
N LEU A 24 24.74 3.73 5.23
CA LEU A 24 24.53 4.43 3.95
C LEU A 24 23.58 5.63 4.09
N ASN A 25 22.54 5.50 4.93
CA ASN A 25 21.62 6.61 5.22
C ASN A 25 22.36 7.81 5.86
N ARG A 26 23.39 7.54 6.70
CA ARG A 26 24.25 8.60 7.25
C ARG A 26 24.99 9.40 6.17
N PHE A 27 25.24 8.79 5.01
CA PHE A 27 25.87 9.42 3.84
C PHE A 27 24.86 9.92 2.80
N LYS A 28 23.56 9.97 3.12
CA LYS A 28 22.45 10.32 2.20
C LYS A 28 22.34 9.42 0.97
N LEU A 29 22.90 8.21 1.03
CA LEU A 29 22.76 7.21 -0.03
C LEU A 29 21.60 6.28 0.31
N PRO A 30 20.58 6.15 -0.55
CA PRO A 30 19.49 5.20 -0.32
C PRO A 30 20.06 3.78 -0.41
N GLY A 31 20.11 3.09 0.73
CA GLY A 31 20.55 1.69 0.79
C GLY A 31 19.49 0.68 0.32
N VAL A 32 18.55 1.11 -0.51
CA VAL A 32 17.46 0.25 -0.99
C VAL A 32 17.97 -0.49 -2.22
N LEU A 33 18.11 -1.80 -2.08
CA LEU A 33 18.44 -2.69 -3.19
C LEU A 33 17.16 -3.42 -3.59
N PHE A 34 16.74 -3.21 -4.82
CA PHE A 34 15.59 -3.87 -5.41
C PHE A 34 15.92 -4.35 -6.81
N ARG A 35 15.25 -5.42 -7.24
CA ARG A 35 15.44 -6.01 -8.57
C ARG A 35 14.09 -6.20 -9.24
N GLY A 36 13.93 -5.55 -10.38
CA GLY A 36 12.88 -5.79 -11.35
C GLY A 36 13.37 -6.64 -12.53
N LEU A 37 13.06 -6.21 -13.76
CA LEU A 37 13.42 -6.96 -14.98
C LEU A 37 14.94 -7.17 -15.11
N TRP A 38 15.34 -8.34 -15.64
CA TRP A 38 16.75 -8.73 -15.73
C TRP A 38 17.62 -7.77 -16.57
N TRP A 39 17.08 -7.28 -17.69
CA TRP A 39 17.69 -6.28 -18.58
C TRP A 39 17.51 -4.82 -18.13
N CYS A 40 16.65 -4.56 -17.14
CA CYS A 40 16.34 -3.22 -16.66
C CYS A 40 15.85 -3.29 -15.21
N PHE A 41 16.79 -3.27 -14.26
CA PHE A 41 16.51 -3.61 -12.86
C PHE A 41 15.54 -2.63 -12.17
N PHE A 42 15.39 -1.41 -12.68
CA PHE A 42 14.48 -0.40 -12.13
C PHE A 42 13.07 -0.45 -12.72
N LEU A 43 12.82 -1.32 -13.71
CA LEU A 43 11.48 -1.56 -14.24
C LEU A 43 10.79 -2.73 -13.55
N PRO A 44 9.47 -2.65 -13.31
CA PRO A 44 8.71 -3.66 -12.58
C PRO A 44 8.60 -4.99 -13.34
N PHE A 45 8.37 -6.10 -12.64
CA PHE A 45 8.11 -7.38 -13.30
C PHE A 45 6.82 -7.34 -14.11
N ALA A 46 6.92 -7.56 -15.42
CA ALA A 46 5.77 -7.57 -16.33
C ALA A 46 4.80 -8.75 -16.09
N SER A 47 5.24 -9.80 -15.40
CA SER A 47 4.43 -10.98 -15.09
C SER A 47 3.54 -10.82 -13.85
N GLN A 48 3.63 -9.69 -13.14
CA GLN A 48 2.93 -9.52 -11.88
C GLN A 48 1.51 -9.04 -12.10
N THR A 49 0.52 -9.80 -11.62
CA THR A 49 -0.89 -9.42 -11.68
C THR A 49 -1.21 -8.48 -10.53
N MET A 50 -1.69 -7.27 -10.86
CA MET A 50 -2.28 -6.33 -9.91
C MET A 50 -3.80 -6.48 -9.97
N THR A 51 -4.43 -6.69 -8.80
CA THR A 51 -5.89 -6.80 -8.69
C THR A 51 -6.43 -5.61 -7.92
N THR A 52 -7.09 -4.68 -8.61
CA THR A 52 -7.77 -3.57 -7.95
C THR A 52 -9.20 -3.97 -7.60
N VAL A 53 -9.49 -3.98 -6.30
CA VAL A 53 -10.84 -4.18 -5.78
C VAL A 53 -11.47 -2.82 -5.51
N VAL A 54 -12.65 -2.59 -6.06
CA VAL A 54 -13.43 -1.38 -5.83
C VAL A 54 -14.54 -1.68 -4.83
N GLY A 55 -14.52 -0.95 -3.71
CA GLY A 55 -15.55 -1.02 -2.68
C GLY A 55 -16.73 -0.12 -2.97
N ALA A 56 -17.77 -0.25 -2.14
CA ALA A 56 -18.97 0.58 -2.23
C ALA A 56 -18.63 2.09 -2.20
N PRO A 57 -19.38 2.93 -2.93
CA PRO A 57 -19.20 4.37 -2.88
C PRO A 57 -19.55 4.89 -1.47
N LEU A 58 -18.66 5.69 -0.89
CA LEU A 58 -18.93 6.40 0.35
C LEU A 58 -19.64 7.71 0.01
N GLN A 59 -20.85 7.90 0.54
CA GLN A 59 -21.61 9.14 0.34
C GLN A 59 -21.00 10.24 1.22
N LEU A 60 -20.36 11.22 0.57
CA LEU A 60 -19.77 12.37 1.24
C LEU A 60 -20.64 13.61 0.95
N PRO A 61 -21.17 14.29 1.98
CA PRO A 61 -21.88 15.53 1.75
C PRO A 61 -20.91 16.65 1.39
N THR A 62 -21.28 17.49 0.44
CA THR A 62 -20.55 18.72 0.11
C THR A 62 -20.87 19.77 1.17
N LEU A 63 -19.91 20.04 2.06
CA LEU A 63 -20.02 21.10 3.08
C LEU A 63 -19.29 22.37 2.60
N PRO A 64 -19.91 23.56 2.70
CA PRO A 64 -19.30 24.81 2.24
C PRO A 64 -18.10 25.27 3.09
N SER A 65 -18.05 24.87 4.37
CA SER A 65 -16.90 25.05 5.24
C SER A 65 -16.83 23.88 6.22
N PRO A 66 -16.07 22.82 5.91
CA PRO A 66 -15.97 21.65 6.78
C PRO A 66 -15.17 21.97 8.04
N THR A 67 -15.65 21.52 9.19
CA THR A 67 -14.87 21.58 10.43
C THR A 67 -13.89 20.40 10.51
N PRO A 68 -12.81 20.51 11.31
CA PRO A 68 -11.90 19.38 11.53
C PRO A 68 -12.62 18.12 12.05
N ASP A 69 -13.68 18.29 12.84
CA ASP A 69 -14.49 17.18 13.36
C ASP A 69 -15.33 16.50 12.27
N ASP A 70 -15.88 17.27 11.32
CA ASP A 70 -16.58 16.71 10.16
C ASP A 70 -15.62 15.89 9.30
N VAL A 71 -14.42 16.42 9.04
CA VAL A 71 -13.38 15.70 8.28
C VAL A 71 -13.01 14.40 8.98
N ARG A 72 -12.81 14.44 10.31
CA ARG A 72 -12.48 13.25 11.09
C ARG A 72 -13.57 12.19 11.02
N LYS A 73 -14.83 12.58 11.16
CA LYS A 73 -15.98 11.66 11.06
C LYS A 73 -16.01 10.90 9.73
N TYR A 74 -15.86 11.61 8.61
CA TYR A 74 -15.89 10.96 7.30
C TYR A 74 -14.59 10.19 6.99
N HIS A 75 -13.46 10.65 7.53
CA HIS A 75 -12.20 9.92 7.48
C HIS A 75 -12.31 8.58 8.22
N ASP A 76 -12.81 8.57 9.45
CA ASP A 76 -12.99 7.34 10.23
C ASP A 76 -13.96 6.35 9.54
N ALA A 77 -15.04 6.88 8.94
CA ALA A 77 -15.97 6.08 8.14
C ALA A 77 -15.30 5.48 6.90
N TYR A 78 -14.45 6.25 6.22
CA TYR A 78 -13.66 5.78 5.08
C TYR A 78 -12.69 4.67 5.50
N MET A 79 -11.93 4.86 6.58
CA MET A 79 -10.94 3.90 7.08
C MET A 79 -11.61 2.57 7.46
N THR A 80 -12.74 2.64 8.15
CA THR A 80 -13.54 1.46 8.51
C THR A 80 -14.00 0.69 7.26
N ALA A 81 -14.52 1.41 6.27
CA ALA A 81 -15.02 0.81 5.04
C ALA A 81 -13.87 0.20 4.20
N LEU A 82 -12.71 0.85 4.17
CA LEU A 82 -11.52 0.36 3.50
C LEU A 82 -10.96 -0.90 4.16
N GLN A 83 -10.89 -0.93 5.50
CA GLN A 83 -10.47 -2.11 6.25
C GLN A 83 -11.40 -3.29 6.03
N ALA A 84 -12.73 -3.08 6.03
CA ALA A 84 -13.70 -4.12 5.72
C ALA A 84 -13.57 -4.65 4.28
N LEU A 85 -13.28 -3.78 3.31
CA LEU A 85 -13.01 -4.17 1.94
C LEU A 85 -11.75 -5.04 1.84
N PHE A 86 -10.68 -4.64 2.54
CA PHE A 86 -9.44 -5.40 2.59
C PHE A 86 -9.67 -6.79 3.20
N GLU A 87 -10.28 -6.87 4.37
CA GLU A 87 -10.57 -8.14 5.07
C GLU A 87 -11.40 -9.12 4.23
N ARG A 88 -12.38 -8.61 3.48
CA ARG A 88 -13.19 -9.43 2.58
C ARG A 88 -12.39 -10.05 1.44
N HIS A 89 -11.36 -9.35 0.95
CA HIS A 89 -10.65 -9.69 -0.27
C HIS A 89 -9.22 -10.24 -0.04
N LYS A 90 -8.67 -10.09 1.16
CA LYS A 90 -7.32 -10.54 1.50
C LYS A 90 -7.14 -12.05 1.34
N ALA A 91 -8.14 -12.86 1.69
CA ALA A 91 -8.06 -14.31 1.54
C ALA A 91 -7.93 -14.77 0.07
N ALA A 92 -8.39 -13.96 -0.88
CA ALA A 92 -8.35 -14.27 -2.31
C ALA A 92 -7.14 -13.65 -3.02
N TYR A 93 -6.66 -12.48 -2.58
CA TYR A 93 -5.69 -11.69 -3.33
C TYR A 93 -4.44 -11.28 -2.55
N ALA A 94 -4.43 -11.35 -1.22
CA ALA A 94 -3.24 -11.04 -0.43
C ALA A 94 -2.21 -12.18 -0.53
N GLN A 95 -0.93 -11.83 -0.35
CA GLN A 95 0.14 -12.82 -0.29
C GLN A 95 0.12 -13.60 1.02
N ASP A 96 -0.13 -12.91 2.13
CA ASP A 96 -0.32 -13.51 3.43
C ASP A 96 -1.76 -13.24 3.91
N PRO A 97 -2.59 -14.28 4.10
CA PRO A 97 -3.94 -14.14 4.62
C PRO A 97 -4.00 -13.53 6.04
N THR A 98 -2.88 -13.53 6.76
CA THR A 98 -2.74 -12.96 8.11
C THR A 98 -2.30 -11.50 8.10
N GLU A 99 -1.99 -10.94 6.93
CA GLU A 99 -1.61 -9.54 6.77
C GLU A 99 -2.75 -8.61 7.21
N THR A 100 -2.38 -7.51 7.85
CA THR A 100 -3.29 -6.47 8.33
C THR A 100 -2.97 -5.16 7.67
N LEU A 101 -4.00 -4.44 7.22
CA LEU A 101 -3.85 -3.11 6.64
C LEU A 101 -3.44 -2.11 7.73
N GLU A 102 -2.25 -1.53 7.62
CA GLU A 102 -1.76 -0.48 8.52
C GLU A 102 -2.10 0.92 7.97
N PHE A 103 -2.56 1.79 8.86
CA PHE A 103 -2.87 3.18 8.58
C PHE A 103 -1.88 4.07 9.34
N PHE A 104 -1.20 4.99 8.64
CA PHE A 104 -0.20 5.90 9.21
C PHE A 104 -0.68 7.35 9.25
#